data_AF-A0AAE3JUE5-F1
#
_entry.id   AF-A0AAE3JUE5-F1
#
_cell.length_a   1.000
_cell.length_b   1.000
_cell.length_c   1.000
_cell.angle_alpha   90.00
_cell.angle_beta   90.00
_cell.angle_gamma   90.00
#
_symmetry.space_group_name_H-M   'P 1'
#
loop_
_entity.id
_entity.type
_entity.pdbx_description
1 polymer ?
#
loop_
_entity_poly.entity_id
_entity_poly.type
_entity_poly.pdbx_seq_one_letter_code
_entity_poly.pdbx_strand_id
1 'polypeptide(L)' 'GVDAQEYGLEMLKAGASTLNKTAVELINADAKSFNMGDYTVRIGQVNTVDLNEILGRQAELEQAITETLNNAEYD' A
#
# COMPACT_ATOMS: atom_id res chain seq x y z
N GLY A 1 10.15 -31.17 -14.94
CA GLY A 1 9.22 -31.38 -13.82
C GLY A 1 9.31 -30.16 -12.96
N VAL A 2 8.18 -29.58 -12.57
CA VAL A 2 8.15 -28.44 -11.64
C VAL A 2 8.46 -28.95 -10.23
N ASP A 3 9.42 -28.32 -9.57
CA ASP A 3 9.76 -28.63 -8.18
C ASP A 3 8.64 -28.10 -7.28
N ALA A 4 7.99 -29.00 -6.55
CA ALA A 4 6.80 -28.67 -5.76
C ALA A 4 7.11 -27.73 -4.58
N GLN A 5 8.34 -27.70 -4.08
CA GLN A 5 8.74 -26.78 -3.01
C GLN A 5 8.98 -25.38 -3.56
N GLU A 6 9.67 -25.27 -4.70
CA GLU A 6 9.91 -23.99 -5.36
C GLU A 6 8.58 -23.34 -5.80
N TYR A 7 7.71 -24.13 -6.45
CA TYR A 7 6.38 -23.68 -6.84
C TYR A 7 5.50 -23.29 -5.64
N GLY A 8 5.53 -24.09 -4.55
CA GLY A 8 4.78 -23.78 -3.34
C GLY A 8 5.24 -22.50 -2.64
N LEU A 9 6.56 -22.25 -2.62
CA LEU A 9 7.15 -21.05 -2.03
C LEU A 9 6.88 -19.80 -2.87
N GLU A 10 6.96 -19.90 -4.20
CA GLU A 10 6.60 -18.81 -5.11
C GLU A 10 5.10 -18.50 -5.07
N MET A 11 4.25 -19.52 -4.96
CA MET A 11 2.80 -19.33 -4.87
C MET A 11 2.38 -18.70 -3.53
N LEU A 12 3.03 -19.09 -2.42
CA LEU A 12 2.86 -18.45 -1.12
C LEU A 12 3.36 -17.00 -1.13
N LYS A 13 4.51 -16.73 -1.77
CA LYS A 13 5.00 -15.36 -1.98
C LYS A 13 4.07 -14.53 -2.84
N ALA A 14 3.52 -15.09 -3.92
CA ALA A 14 2.60 -14.38 -4.81
C ALA A 14 1.25 -14.06 -4.12
N GLY A 15 0.77 -14.94 -3.23
CA GLY A 15 -0.47 -14.75 -2.47
C GLY A 15 -0.33 -13.82 -1.26
N ALA A 16 0.86 -13.74 -0.65
CA ALA A 16 1.15 -12.87 0.49
C ALA A 16 1.78 -11.52 0.09
N SER A 17 2.17 -11.35 -1.17
CA SER A 17 2.86 -10.17 -1.66
C SER A 17 1.98 -8.94 -1.64
N THR A 18 2.42 -7.92 -0.91
CA THR A 18 1.93 -6.55 -1.13
C THR A 18 2.47 -5.98 -2.47
N LEU A 19 3.44 -6.66 -3.08
CA LEU A 19 4.04 -6.33 -4.39
C LEU A 19 3.04 -6.34 -5.56
N ASN A 20 2.01 -7.18 -5.51
CA ASN A 20 0.99 -7.23 -6.57
C ASN A 20 -0.02 -6.08 -6.49
N LYS A 21 0.05 -5.24 -5.44
CA LYS A 21 -0.75 -4.04 -5.30
C LYS A 21 0.11 -2.82 -5.53
N THR A 22 -0.40 -1.90 -6.33
CA THR A 22 0.25 -0.60 -6.55
C THR A 22 0.23 0.21 -5.25
N ALA A 23 1.18 1.12 -5.08
CA ALA A 23 1.18 2.03 -3.93
C ALA A 23 -0.16 2.79 -3.79
N VAL A 24 -0.77 3.20 -4.92
CA VAL A 24 -2.07 3.86 -4.96
C VAL A 24 -3.19 2.95 -4.44
N GLU A 25 -3.20 1.67 -4.81
CA GLU A 25 -4.19 0.71 -4.28
C GLU A 25 -3.96 0.42 -2.80
N LEU A 26 -2.71 0.37 -2.35
CA LEU A 26 -2.38 0.16 -0.93
C LEU A 26 -2.89 1.33 -0.08
N ILE A 27 -2.58 2.56 -0.45
CA ILE A 27 -3.01 3.75 0.33
C ILE A 27 -4.52 3.98 0.27
N ASN A 28 -5.23 3.42 -0.72
CA ASN A 28 -6.68 3.57 -0.87
C ASN A 28 -7.48 2.35 -0.37
N ALA A 29 -6.84 1.21 -0.08
CA ALA A 29 -7.51 -0.02 0.29
C ALA A 29 -8.39 0.13 1.55
N ASP A 30 -7.90 0.88 2.54
CA ASP A 30 -8.66 1.26 3.73
C ASP A 30 -8.33 2.70 4.12
N ALA A 31 -8.67 3.63 3.22
CA ALA A 31 -8.58 5.07 3.46
C ALA A 31 -9.91 5.65 3.90
N LYS A 32 -9.88 6.45 4.96
CA LYS A 32 -11.02 7.26 5.43
C LYS A 32 -10.59 8.70 5.58
N SER A 33 -11.40 9.60 5.03
CA SER A 33 -11.21 11.04 5.19
C SER A 33 -11.99 11.54 6.40
N PHE A 34 -11.34 12.36 7.21
CA PHE A 34 -11.88 12.96 8.41
C PHE A 34 -11.70 14.47 8.33
N ASN A 35 -12.78 15.21 8.59
CA ASN A 35 -12.68 16.66 8.74
C ASN A 35 -12.33 16.99 10.19
N MET A 36 -11.12 17.52 10.40
CA MET A 36 -10.63 17.99 11.68
C MET A 36 -10.61 19.52 11.68
N GLY A 37 -11.77 20.13 11.98
CA GLY A 37 -11.95 21.58 11.92
C GLY A 37 -11.96 22.06 10.47
N ASP A 38 -11.04 22.96 10.13
CA ASP A 38 -10.89 23.50 8.77
C ASP A 38 -10.06 22.59 7.84
N TYR A 39 -9.46 21.51 8.37
CA TYR A 39 -8.57 20.62 7.61
C TYR A 39 -9.25 19.29 7.26
N THR A 40 -9.02 18.83 6.03
CA THR A 40 -9.46 17.50 5.57
C THR A 40 -8.29 16.52 5.65
N VAL A 41 -8.29 15.64 6.66
CA VAL A 41 -7.22 14.68 6.90
C VAL A 41 -7.60 13.32 6.35
N ARG A 42 -6.74 12.71 5.53
CA ARG A 42 -6.92 11.34 5.02
C ARG A 42 -6.06 10.35 5.82
N ILE A 43 -6.70 9.33 6.40
CA ILE A 43 -6.01 8.27 7.15
C ILE A 43 -6.22 6.95 6.41
N GLY A 44 -5.12 6.35 5.94
CA GLY A 44 -5.09 5.02 5.32
C GLY A 44 -4.43 4.00 6.23
N GLN A 45 -5.05 2.83 6.41
CA GLN A 45 -4.45 1.70 7.11
C GLN A 45 -4.08 0.58 6.13
N VAL A 46 -2.85 0.08 6.19
CA VAL A 46 -2.38 -1.04 5.37
C VAL A 46 -1.96 -2.18 6.28
N ASN A 47 -2.56 -3.35 6.08
CA ASN A 47 -2.11 -4.58 6.73
C ASN A 47 -0.99 -5.21 5.90
N THR A 48 0.18 -5.41 6.49
CA THR A 48 1.33 -6.08 5.85
C THR A 48 1.81 -7.25 6.70
N VAL A 49 2.34 -8.28 6.04
CA VAL A 49 3.01 -9.43 6.68
C VAL A 49 4.49 -9.14 6.95
N ASP A 50 5.07 -8.15 6.29
CA ASP A 50 6.45 -7.69 6.50
C ASP A 50 6.51 -6.16 6.46
N LEU A 51 6.93 -5.57 7.57
CA LEU A 51 7.14 -4.12 7.70
C LEU A 51 8.31 -3.63 6.85
N ASN A 52 9.36 -4.45 6.66
CA ASN A 52 10.53 -4.06 5.87
C ASN A 52 10.19 -3.93 4.38
N GLU A 53 9.25 -4.76 3.89
CA GLU A 53 8.76 -4.66 2.51
C GLU A 53 8.05 -3.32 2.26
N ILE A 54 7.23 -2.87 3.23
CA ILE A 54 6.54 -1.57 3.15
C ILE A 54 7.53 -0.41 3.31
N LEU A 55 8.46 -0.50 4.26
CA LEU A 55 9.49 0.53 4.45
C LEU A 55 10.40 0.67 3.22
N GLY A 56 10.74 -0.43 2.55
CA GLY A 56 11.46 -0.40 1.28
C GLY A 56 10.71 0.32 0.15
N ARG A 57 9.38 0.36 0.24
CA ARG A 57 8.48 1.06 -0.70
C ARG A 57 8.03 2.43 -0.18
N GLN A 58 8.60 2.93 0.91
CA GLN A 58 8.21 4.20 1.52
C GLN A 58 8.22 5.36 0.50
N ALA A 59 9.27 5.48 -0.31
CA ALA A 59 9.37 6.54 -1.32
C ALA A 59 8.26 6.46 -2.39
N GLU A 60 7.86 5.25 -2.79
CA GLU A 60 6.77 5.04 -3.76
C GLU A 60 5.41 5.36 -3.12
N LEU A 61 5.21 5.00 -1.85
CA LEU A 61 4.01 5.32 -1.09
C LEU A 61 3.89 6.83 -0.85
N GLU A 62 4.97 7.51 -0.48
CA GLU A 62 5.01 8.97 -0.30
C GLU A 62 4.72 9.72 -1.60
N GLN A 63 5.25 9.24 -2.73
CA GLN A 63 4.90 9.78 -4.05
C GLN A 63 3.40 9.61 -4.34
N ALA A 64 2.87 8.40 -4.17
CA ALA A 64 1.45 8.12 -4.40
C ALA A 64 0.53 8.95 -3.48
N ILE A 65 0.92 9.17 -2.21
CA ILE A 65 0.20 10.04 -1.28
C ILE A 65 0.23 11.48 -1.78
N THR A 66 1.40 11.98 -2.17
CA THR A 66 1.56 13.36 -2.66
C THR A 66 0.78 13.59 -3.95
N GLU A 67 0.79 12.64 -4.88
CA GLU A 67 -0.05 12.68 -6.09
C GLU A 67 -1.54 12.67 -5.75
N THR A 68 -1.96 11.87 -4.76
CA THR A 68 -3.36 11.80 -4.33
C THR A 68 -3.80 13.10 -3.65
N LEU A 69 -2.96 13.71 -2.81
CA LEU A 69 -3.22 15.01 -2.18
C LEU A 69 -3.35 16.11 -3.25
N ASN A 70 -2.39 16.16 -4.19
CA ASN A 70 -2.40 17.14 -5.28
C ASN A 70 -3.60 16.98 -6.23
N ASN A 71 -4.06 15.76 -6.50
CA ASN A 71 -5.22 15.53 -7.37
C ASN A 71 -6.56 15.82 -6.71
N ALA A 72 -6.64 15.76 -5.38
CA ALA A 72 -7.91 15.76 -4.67
C ALA A 72 -8.16 17.02 -3.80
N GLU A 73 -7.36 18.08 -3.97
CA GLU A 73 -7.47 19.34 -3.21
C GLU A 73 -7.54 19.12 -1.69
N TYR A 74 -6.83 18.11 -1.17
CA TYR A 74 -6.71 17.90 0.27
C TYR A 74 -5.53 18.73 0.80
N ASP A 75 -5.75 19.50 1.87
CA ASP A 75 -4.72 20.27 2.59
C ASP A 75 -3.61 19.40 3.20
#